data_AF-A0A950XSU0-F1
#
_entry.id   AF-A0A950XSU0-F1
#
_cell.length_a   1.000
_cell.length_b   1.000
_cell.length_c   1.000
_cell.angle_alpha   90.00
_cell.angle_beta   90.00
_cell.angle_gamma   90.00
#
_symmetry.space_group_name_H-M   'P 1'
#
loop_
_entity.id
_entity.type
_entity.pdbx_description
1 polymer ?
#
loop_
_entity_poly.entity_id
_entity_poly.type
_entity_poly.pdbx_seq_one_letter_code
_entity_poly.pdbx_strand_id
1 'polypeptide(L)'
;MGSASGLVQALRVDSGCVYWTFEAAGPVRSAILAVPSGEKLSGDKNVLLFGDQVGWFYAQDAETGRLQWKKRPEPHEAVRLTGAPVAYGGNVFVPVSSWEETRTTIANYPCCTFRGSIVAFRIKDGSQVWKTYTIPEKPRLTG
;
A
#
# COMPACT_ATOMS: atom_id res chain seq x y z
N MET A 1 1.13 10.93 -8.96
CA MET A 1 -0.35 10.96 -8.93
C MET A 1 -0.88 9.54 -9.14
N GLY A 2 -1.78 9.05 -8.29
CA GLY A 2 -2.46 7.76 -8.49
C GLY A 2 -3.86 7.95 -9.08
N SER A 3 -4.37 6.94 -9.79
CA SER A 3 -5.69 6.98 -10.43
C SER A 3 -6.57 5.77 -10.10
N ALA A 4 -7.87 5.92 -10.37
CA ALA A 4 -8.84 4.83 -10.27
C ALA A 4 -8.61 3.71 -11.30
N SER A 5 -7.90 3.98 -12.40
CA SER A 5 -7.53 2.95 -13.39
C SER A 5 -6.32 2.12 -12.96
N GLY A 6 -5.70 2.43 -11.82
CA GLY A 6 -4.48 1.77 -11.33
C GLY A 6 -3.18 2.38 -11.88
N LEU A 7 -3.27 3.48 -12.63
CA LEU A 7 -2.07 4.19 -13.09
C LEU A 7 -1.48 5.06 -11.98
N VAL A 8 -0.16 5.03 -11.88
CA VAL A 8 0.65 6.00 -11.15
C VAL A 8 1.50 6.75 -12.16
N GLN A 9 1.47 8.08 -12.08
CA GLN A 9 2.17 8.94 -13.03
C GLN A 9 2.96 10.02 -12.30
N ALA A 10 4.18 10.28 -12.77
CA ALA A 10 4.90 11.52 -12.47
C ALA A 10 4.64 12.52 -13.59
N LEU A 11 4.41 13.78 -13.21
CA LEU A 11 4.22 14.89 -14.14
C LEU A 11 5.35 15.89 -13.91
N ARG A 12 5.85 16.49 -14.99
CA ARG A 12 6.78 17.62 -14.86
C ARG A 12 6.05 18.85 -14.33
N VAL A 13 6.66 19.58 -13.41
CA VAL A 13 6.06 20.77 -12.79
C VAL A 13 5.93 21.94 -13.76
N ASP A 14 6.84 22.05 -14.73
CA ASP A 14 6.91 23.17 -15.68
C ASP A 14 5.91 23.01 -16.84
N SER A 15 5.68 21.79 -17.32
CA SER A 15 4.83 21.54 -18.49
C SER A 15 3.55 20.76 -18.21
N GLY A 16 3.44 20.10 -17.05
CA GLY A 16 2.36 19.15 -16.77
C GLY A 16 2.43 17.86 -17.59
N CYS A 17 3.41 17.70 -18.47
CA CYS A 17 3.57 16.49 -19.27
C CYS A 17 3.95 15.29 -18.39
N VAL A 18 3.47 14.11 -18.78
CA VAL A 18 3.83 12.84 -18.15
C VAL A 18 5.33 12.59 -18.32
N TYR A 19 6.02 12.38 -17.20
CA TYR A 19 7.44 12.05 -17.16
C TYR A 19 7.66 10.54 -17.20
N TRP A 20 6.91 9.79 -16.40
CA TRP A 20 6.84 8.34 -16.45
C TRP A 20 5.47 7.86 -15.97
N THR A 21 5.14 6.61 -16.33
CA THR A 21 3.94 5.91 -15.88
C THR A 21 4.28 4.56 -15.28
N PHE A 22 3.41 4.09 -14.38
CA PHE A 22 3.46 2.76 -13.79
C PHE A 22 2.04 2.23 -13.63
N GLU A 23 1.87 0.93 -13.84
CA GLU A 23 0.59 0.24 -13.70
C GLU A 23 0.61 -0.62 -12.43
N ALA A 24 -0.19 -0.21 -11.43
CA ALA A 24 -0.43 -1.00 -10.24
C ALA A 24 -1.41 -2.15 -10.54
N ALA A 25 -1.54 -3.09 -9.60
CA ALA A 25 -2.42 -4.24 -9.80
C ALA A 25 -3.91 -3.87 -9.59
N GLY A 26 -4.19 -2.70 -9.03
CA GLY A 26 -5.53 -2.16 -8.91
C GLY A 26 -5.55 -0.65 -8.68
N PRO A 27 -6.74 -0.07 -8.47
CA PRO A 27 -6.92 1.36 -8.29
C PRO A 27 -6.03 1.93 -7.18
N VAL A 28 -5.35 3.05 -7.44
CA VAL A 28 -4.49 3.71 -6.44
C VAL A 28 -5.24 4.90 -5.86
N ARG A 29 -5.73 4.73 -4.63
CA ARG A 29 -6.42 5.78 -3.86
C ARG A 29 -5.59 6.30 -2.68
N SER A 30 -4.64 5.50 -2.19
CA SER A 30 -3.79 5.91 -1.07
C SER A 30 -2.93 7.13 -1.45
N ALA A 31 -2.52 7.89 -0.44
CA ALA A 31 -1.52 8.92 -0.65
C ALA A 31 -0.18 8.27 -1.06
N ILE A 32 0.50 8.88 -2.03
CA ILE A 32 1.86 8.48 -2.41
C ILE A 32 2.83 9.24 -1.52
N LEU A 33 3.51 8.52 -0.63
CA LEU A 33 4.51 9.07 0.27
C LEU A 33 5.88 9.02 -0.39
N ALA A 34 6.55 10.16 -0.50
CA ALA A 34 7.95 10.24 -0.92
C ALA A 34 8.87 10.26 0.31
N VAL A 35 9.91 9.42 0.32
CA VAL A 35 10.91 9.34 1.40
C VAL A 35 12.32 9.22 0.83
N PRO A 36 13.36 9.69 1.54
CA PRO A 36 14.73 9.38 1.17
C PRO A 36 15.00 7.87 1.28
N SER A 37 15.79 7.31 0.37
CA SER A 37 16.18 5.89 0.39
C SER A 37 17.01 5.47 1.62
N GLY A 38 17.45 6.39 2.48
CA GLY A 38 18.07 6.11 3.80
C GLY A 38 19.50 5.55 3.77
N GLU A 39 19.95 4.97 2.66
CA GLU A 39 21.34 4.61 2.40
C GLU A 39 21.75 5.17 1.03
N LYS A 40 23.05 5.41 0.82
CA LYS A 40 23.66 5.76 -0.48
C LYS A 40 23.48 4.62 -1.51
N LEU A 41 22.24 4.28 -1.84
CA LEU A 41 21.85 3.54 -3.03
C LEU A 41 22.04 4.50 -4.22
N SER A 42 23.30 4.71 -4.61
CA SER A 42 23.72 5.46 -5.82
C SER A 42 22.83 6.66 -6.21
N GLY A 43 23.11 7.82 -5.62
CA GLY A 43 22.41 9.08 -5.94
C GLY A 43 21.16 9.32 -5.10
N ASP A 44 20.67 10.56 -5.08
CA ASP A 44 19.52 11.05 -4.29
C ASP A 44 18.19 10.40 -4.70
N LYS A 45 18.06 9.09 -4.51
CA LYS A 45 16.88 8.34 -4.92
C LYS A 45 15.84 8.42 -3.82
N ASN A 46 14.87 9.32 -4.01
CA ASN A 46 13.63 9.24 -3.26
C ASN A 46 12.87 7.97 -3.67
N VAL A 47 12.23 7.34 -2.70
CA VAL A 47 11.34 6.20 -2.89
C VAL A 47 9.91 6.68 -2.72
N LEU A 48 9.05 6.28 -3.65
CA LEU A 48 7.60 6.47 -3.58
C LEU A 48 6.95 5.23 -2.98
N LEU A 49 6.17 5.41 -1.93
CA LEU A 49 5.50 4.37 -1.16
C LEU A 49 4.00 4.56 -1.22
N PHE A 50 3.26 3.54 -1.66
CA PHE A 50 1.81 3.61 -1.79
C PHE A 50 1.16 2.23 -1.79
N GLY A 51 -0.12 2.20 -1.43
CA GLY A 51 -0.98 1.03 -1.53
C GLY A 51 -2.00 1.13 -2.65
N ASP A 52 -2.36 0.00 -3.24
CA ASP A 52 -3.50 -0.11 -4.13
C ASP A 52 -4.72 -0.71 -3.43
N GLN A 53 -5.87 -0.54 -4.07
CA GLN A 53 -7.09 -1.10 -3.55
C GLN A 53 -7.04 -2.63 -3.58
N VAL A 54 -6.34 -3.35 -4.43
CA VAL A 54 -6.40 -4.85 -4.39
C VAL A 54 -5.45 -5.49 -3.35
N GLY A 55 -4.83 -4.67 -2.49
CA GLY A 55 -4.08 -5.15 -1.33
C GLY A 55 -2.57 -5.14 -1.49
N TRP A 56 -2.03 -4.58 -2.58
CA TRP A 56 -0.59 -4.51 -2.78
C TRP A 56 -0.04 -3.17 -2.29
N PHE A 57 1.09 -3.24 -1.59
CA PHE A 57 1.89 -2.10 -1.19
C PHE A 57 3.20 -2.09 -2.00
N TYR A 58 3.60 -0.91 -2.45
CA TYR A 58 4.64 -0.71 -3.45
C TYR A 58 5.72 0.22 -2.90
N ALA A 59 6.96 -0.06 -3.31
CA ALA A 59 8.04 0.92 -3.33
C ALA A 59 8.57 1.07 -4.74
N GLN A 60 8.71 2.32 -5.16
CA GLN A 60 9.11 2.68 -6.50
C GLN A 60 10.18 3.77 -6.45
N ASP A 61 11.12 3.71 -7.37
CA ASP A 61 12.09 4.76 -7.59
C ASP A 61 11.39 6.03 -8.13
N ALA A 62 11.53 7.16 -7.45
CA ALA A 62 10.79 8.38 -7.78
C ALA A 62 11.21 9.00 -9.12
N GLU A 63 12.47 8.84 -9.54
CA GLU A 63 12.98 9.40 -10.77
C GLU A 63 12.58 8.57 -11.98
N THR A 64 12.69 7.25 -11.88
CA THR A 64 12.53 6.35 -13.03
C THR A 64 11.16 5.69 -13.10
N GLY A 65 10.38 5.72 -12.02
CA GLY A 65 9.14 4.96 -11.93
C GLY A 65 9.37 3.44 -11.86
N ARG A 66 10.60 2.98 -11.61
CA ARG A 66 10.90 1.54 -11.56
C ARG A 66 10.48 0.95 -10.22
N LEU A 67 9.77 -0.17 -10.27
CA LEU A 67 9.39 -0.94 -9.09
C LEU A 67 10.66 -1.45 -8.38
N GLN A 68 10.81 -1.14 -7.09
CA GLN A 68 11.87 -1.67 -6.25
C GLN A 68 11.41 -2.93 -5.52
N TRP A 69 10.24 -2.88 -4.89
CA TRP A 69 9.61 -4.04 -4.28
C TRP A 69 8.08 -3.88 -4.19
N LYS A 70 7.40 -5.01 -4.06
CA LYS A 70 5.94 -5.14 -3.94
C LYS A 70 5.62 -6.17 -2.87
N LYS A 71 4.74 -5.82 -1.92
CA LYS A 71 4.36 -6.67 -0.78
C LYS A 71 2.86 -6.66 -0.55
N ARG A 72 2.34 -7.76 0.00
CA ARG A 72 0.93 -7.88 0.38
C ARG A 72 0.85 -8.04 1.90
N PRO A 73 0.41 -7.01 2.65
CA PRO A 73 0.37 -7.05 4.12
C PRO A 73 -0.72 -7.96 4.69
N GLU A 74 -1.71 -8.32 3.87
CA GLU A 74 -2.82 -9.16 4.27
C GLU A 74 -3.28 -10.05 3.09
N PRO A 75 -3.16 -11.38 3.22
CA PRO A 75 -3.60 -12.31 2.17
C PRO A 75 -5.12 -12.36 1.99
N HIS A 76 -5.91 -11.96 2.99
CA HIS A 76 -7.37 -12.00 2.92
C HIS A 76 -7.89 -11.31 1.65
N GLU A 77 -8.83 -11.96 0.96
CA GLU A 77 -9.31 -11.50 -0.36
C GLU A 77 -10.04 -10.15 -0.32
N ALA A 78 -10.62 -9.78 0.82
CA ALA A 78 -11.27 -8.50 1.05
C ALA A 78 -10.31 -7.35 1.40
N VAL A 79 -9.00 -7.55 1.43
CA VAL A 79 -8.03 -6.50 1.77
C VAL A 79 -8.18 -5.29 0.84
N ARG A 80 -8.12 -4.08 1.41
CA ARG A 80 -7.99 -2.80 0.69
C ARG A 80 -6.94 -1.92 1.36
N LEU A 81 -6.08 -1.28 0.58
CA LEU A 81 -5.17 -0.24 1.08
C LEU A 81 -5.62 1.12 0.55
N THR A 82 -6.21 1.92 1.44
CA THR A 82 -6.75 3.25 1.10
C THR A 82 -6.13 4.37 1.94
N GLY A 83 -5.64 4.05 3.14
CA GLY A 83 -5.00 5.02 4.02
C GLY A 83 -3.63 5.47 3.51
N ALA A 84 -3.24 6.69 3.89
CA ALA A 84 -1.90 7.19 3.65
C ALA A 84 -0.89 6.41 4.53
N PRO A 85 0.22 5.90 3.95
CA PRO A 85 1.31 5.37 4.75
C PRO A 85 2.06 6.51 5.44
N VAL A 86 2.76 6.19 6.53
CA VAL A 86 3.71 7.11 7.19
C VAL A 86 5.06 6.43 7.32
N ALA A 87 6.15 7.20 7.32
CA ALA A 87 7.50 6.66 7.44
C ALA A 87 8.23 7.27 8.63
N TYR A 88 8.98 6.43 9.35
CA TYR A 88 9.84 6.84 10.45
C TYR A 88 10.92 5.79 10.72
N GLY A 89 12.15 6.24 10.96
CA GLY A 89 13.26 5.37 11.35
C GLY A 89 13.56 4.22 10.37
N GLY A 90 13.53 4.50 9.05
CA GLY A 90 13.79 3.49 8.01
C GLY A 90 12.63 2.51 7.75
N ASN A 91 11.50 2.68 8.43
CA ASN A 91 10.31 1.85 8.28
C ASN A 91 9.14 2.66 7.73
N VAL A 92 8.25 1.97 7.01
CA VAL A 92 6.95 2.47 6.58
C VAL A 92 5.84 1.72 7.30
N PHE A 93 4.88 2.46 7.83
CA PHE A 93 3.72 1.96 8.56
C PHE A 93 2.51 2.07 7.66
N VAL A 94 1.89 0.92 7.39
CA VAL A 94 0.83 0.76 6.41
C VAL A 94 -0.47 0.42 7.14
N PRO A 95 -1.49 1.29 7.10
CA PRO A 95 -2.82 0.94 7.57
C PRO A 95 -3.48 -0.06 6.60
N VAL A 96 -4.05 -1.12 7.14
CA VAL A 96 -4.67 -2.21 6.38
C VAL A 96 -6.13 -2.34 6.79
N SER A 97 -7.04 -2.15 5.83
CA SER A 97 -8.49 -2.25 6.01
C SER A 97 -9.09 -3.30 5.07
N SER A 98 -10.39 -3.56 5.24
CA SER A 98 -11.16 -4.47 4.40
C SER A 98 -12.12 -3.74 3.47
N TRP A 99 -12.78 -4.55 2.64
CA TRP A 99 -14.01 -4.28 1.91
C TRP A 99 -15.00 -5.44 2.14
N GLU A 100 -15.12 -5.90 3.38
CA GLU A 100 -15.99 -7.01 3.76
C GLU A 100 -17.44 -6.57 3.94
N GLU A 101 -17.67 -5.30 4.25
CA GLU A 101 -18.99 -4.71 4.45
C GLU A 101 -19.89 -4.89 3.22
N THR A 102 -19.31 -4.92 2.01
CA THR A 102 -20.07 -5.17 0.77
C THR A 102 -20.33 -6.64 0.48
N ARG A 103 -19.73 -7.56 1.26
CA ARG A 103 -19.89 -9.02 1.08
C ARG A 103 -21.09 -9.58 1.84
N THR A 104 -21.77 -8.74 2.61
CA THR A 104 -23.03 -9.05 3.29
C THR A 104 -24.14 -9.53 2.36
N THR A 105 -24.06 -9.23 1.05
CA THR A 105 -25.00 -9.70 0.03
C THR A 105 -24.69 -11.10 -0.52
N ILE A 106 -23.55 -11.69 -0.17
CA ILE A 106 -23.15 -13.02 -0.62
C ILE A 106 -23.63 -14.05 0.41
N ALA A 107 -24.69 -14.80 0.08
CA ALA A 107 -25.37 -15.72 1.01
C ALA A 107 -24.45 -16.72 1.72
N ASN A 108 -23.38 -17.18 1.04
CA ASN A 108 -22.44 -18.17 1.56
C ASN A 108 -21.12 -17.56 2.06
N TYR A 109 -21.02 -16.24 2.17
CA TYR A 109 -19.83 -15.60 2.71
C TYR A 109 -19.89 -15.68 4.25
N PRO A 110 -18.98 -16.41 4.92
CA PRO A 110 -18.91 -16.37 6.37
C PRO A 110 -18.47 -14.96 6.75
N CYS A 111 -19.41 -14.11 7.16
CA CYS A 111 -19.08 -12.71 7.33
C CYS A 111 -17.96 -12.54 8.34
N CYS A 112 -17.17 -11.52 8.02
CA CYS A 112 -16.43 -10.71 8.95
C CYS A 112 -15.19 -11.44 9.45
N THR A 113 -14.47 -12.12 8.55
CA THR A 113 -13.25 -12.86 8.85
C THR A 113 -12.00 -11.98 8.80
N PHE A 114 -12.10 -10.75 8.30
CA PHE A 114 -11.00 -9.80 8.28
C PHE A 114 -10.77 -9.16 9.65
N ARG A 115 -9.52 -8.80 9.92
CA ARG A 115 -9.14 -8.05 11.10
C ARG A 115 -8.20 -6.91 10.72
N GLY A 116 -8.65 -5.67 10.94
CA GLY A 116 -7.89 -4.45 10.66
C GLY A 116 -6.53 -4.45 11.36
N SER A 117 -5.49 -3.99 10.66
CA SER A 117 -4.11 -4.02 11.19
C SER A 117 -3.28 -2.83 10.73
N ILE A 118 -2.18 -2.60 11.44
CA ILE A 118 -1.06 -1.78 10.98
C ILE A 118 0.11 -2.72 10.75
N VAL A 119 0.79 -2.58 9.62
CA VAL A 119 1.97 -3.37 9.27
C VAL A 119 3.16 -2.45 9.05
N ALA A 120 4.30 -2.79 9.65
CA ALA A 120 5.56 -2.08 9.41
C ALA A 120 6.44 -2.88 8.45
N PHE A 121 6.89 -2.22 7.38
CA PHE A 121 7.90 -2.75 6.46
C PHE A 121 9.18 -1.92 6.52
N ARG A 122 10.34 -2.54 6.32
CA ARG A 122 11.57 -1.79 6.05
C ARG A 122 11.46 -1.15 4.67
N ILE A 123 11.79 0.14 4.57
CA ILE A 123 11.73 0.86 3.30
C ILE A 123 12.73 0.29 2.29
N LYS A 124 13.88 -0.19 2.77
CA LYS A 124 14.98 -0.73 1.95
C LYS A 124 14.60 -1.91 1.07
N ASP A 125 13.81 -2.86 1.58
CA ASP A 125 13.56 -4.15 0.92
C ASP A 125 12.12 -4.69 1.06
N GLY A 126 11.25 -3.97 1.76
CA GLY A 126 9.88 -4.39 2.04
C GLY A 126 9.78 -5.58 3.01
N SER A 127 10.84 -5.93 3.73
CA SER A 127 10.77 -6.97 4.77
C SER A 127 9.84 -6.52 5.89
N GLN A 128 8.94 -7.40 6.33
CA GLN A 128 8.01 -7.10 7.42
C GLN A 128 8.77 -7.07 8.74
N VAL A 129 8.68 -5.96 9.46
CA VAL A 129 9.24 -5.80 10.81
C VAL A 129 8.25 -6.34 11.84
N TRP A 130 7.00 -5.89 11.75
CA TRP A 130 5.92 -6.35 12.62
C TRP A 130 4.55 -6.12 11.98
N LYS A 131 3.54 -6.78 12.54
CA LYS A 131 2.12 -6.55 12.26
C LYS A 131 1.38 -6.52 13.59
N THR A 132 0.55 -5.51 13.79
CA THR A 132 -0.34 -5.41 14.96
C THR A 132 -1.77 -5.26 14.50
N TYR A 133 -2.69 -5.92 15.17
CA TYR A 133 -4.10 -5.79 14.89
C TYR A 133 -4.73 -4.70 15.76
N THR A 134 -5.70 -4.01 15.21
CA THR A 134 -6.40 -2.89 15.88
C THR A 134 -7.34 -3.35 16.98
N ILE A 135 -7.86 -4.58 16.88
CA ILE A 135 -8.72 -5.24 17.86
C ILE A 135 -7.97 -6.49 18.36
N PRO A 136 -7.80 -6.77 19.67
CA PRO A 136 -7.09 -7.95 20.18
C PRO A 136 -7.74 -9.30 19.88
N GLU A 137 -9.05 -9.36 19.82
CA GLU A 137 -9.83 -10.56 19.58
C GLU A 137 -9.76 -10.97 18.11
N LYS A 138 -9.72 -12.29 17.87
CA LYS A 138 -9.90 -12.82 16.51
C LYS A 138 -11.39 -12.80 16.16
N PRO A 139 -11.75 -12.54 14.88
CA PRO A 139 -13.12 -12.69 14.45
C PRO A 139 -13.60 -14.13 14.66
N ARG A 140 -14.82 -14.28 15.16
CA ARG A 140 -15.49 -15.55 15.39
C ARG A 140 -16.97 -15.41 15.09
N LEU A 141 -17.61 -16.49 14.67
CA LEU A 141 -19.05 -16.52 14.54
C LEU A 141 -19.69 -16.29 15.92
N THR A 142 -20.67 -15.39 15.96
CA THR A 142 -21.50 -15.11 17.13
C THR A 142 -22.95 -15.25 16.71
N GLY A 143 -23.57 -16.39 17.03
CA GLY A 143 -24.94 -16.74 16.61
C GLY A 143 -24.98 -18.00 15.78
#